data_AF-A0A521N051-F1
#
_entry.id   AF-A0A521N051-F1
#
_cell.length_a   1.000
_cell.length_b   1.000
_cell.length_c   1.000
_cell.angle_alpha   90.00
_cell.angle_beta   90.00
_cell.angle_gamma   90.00
#
_symmetry.space_group_name_H-M   'P 1'
#
loop_
_entity.id
_entity.type
_entity.pdbx_description
1 polymer ?
#
loop_
_entity_poly.entity_id
_entity_poly.type
_entity_poly.pdbx_seq_one_letter_code
_entity_poly.pdbx_strand_id
1 'polypeptide(L)'
;MMSYFNRNKWTAIAFLVLIALNIITLTTLWIMHERGAERRNGNQPALVDFLVTELGLDSVQKKQLIVLRDEHRQQMQAIRRYNRDAKNAFFDLLQQEDLSDTALAAAAKEAARYDAETDMLTFRHFQQIRALCTAEQKVKFESVIKQVLRMMAPPPPGRPQGGPPSGRNGEQQDGPPPGEEGQAPPPPRQ
;
A
#
# COMPACT_ATOMS: atom_id res chain seq x y z
N MET A 1 66.87 -15.93 4.17
CA MET A 1 65.86 -15.62 5.19
C MET A 1 65.27 -14.25 4.84
N MET A 2 64.01 -14.21 4.38
CA MET A 2 63.47 -13.12 3.57
C MET A 2 63.36 -11.77 4.30
N SER A 3 63.90 -10.76 3.63
CA SER A 3 63.93 -9.31 3.85
C SER A 3 62.73 -8.72 4.61
N TYR A 4 63.02 -8.14 5.78
CA TYR A 4 62.09 -7.39 6.63
C TYR A 4 61.97 -5.90 6.25
N PHE A 5 62.61 -5.44 5.16
CA PHE A 5 62.66 -4.01 4.79
C PHE A 5 61.46 -3.50 3.95
N ASN A 6 60.58 -4.38 3.50
CA ASN A 6 59.36 -4.03 2.76
C ASN A 6 58.07 -4.13 3.59
N ARG A 7 58.20 -4.49 4.88
CA ARG A 7 57.07 -4.86 5.75
C ARG A 7 56.06 -3.72 5.93
N ASN A 8 56.53 -2.48 6.14
CA ASN A 8 55.63 -1.34 6.39
C ASN A 8 54.85 -0.88 5.15
N LYS A 9 55.42 -1.01 3.95
CA LYS A 9 54.74 -0.63 2.70
C LYS A 9 53.69 -1.67 2.32
N TRP A 10 54.00 -2.95 2.46
CA TRP A 10 53.03 -4.02 2.20
C TRP A 10 51.92 -4.08 3.25
N THR A 11 52.23 -3.84 4.53
CA THR A 11 51.18 -3.70 5.55
C THR A 11 50.34 -2.45 5.32
N ALA A 12 50.94 -1.33 4.90
CA ALA A 12 50.19 -0.11 4.54
C ALA A 12 49.29 -0.33 3.31
N ILE A 13 49.77 -1.03 2.27
CA ILE A 13 48.98 -1.40 1.09
C ILE A 13 47.85 -2.35 1.50
N ALA A 14 48.13 -3.38 2.30
CA ALA A 14 47.12 -4.31 2.80
C ALA A 14 46.06 -3.59 3.64
N PHE A 15 46.45 -2.62 4.47
CA PHE A 15 45.55 -1.81 5.28
C PHE A 15 44.68 -0.87 4.41
N LEU A 16 45.27 -0.23 3.40
CA LEU A 16 44.54 0.59 2.41
C LEU A 16 43.52 -0.23 1.62
N VAL A 17 43.89 -1.43 1.18
CA VAL A 17 43.00 -2.36 0.49
C VAL A 17 41.86 -2.82 1.41
N LEU A 18 42.15 -3.10 2.67
CA LEU A 18 41.14 -3.50 3.67
C LEU A 18 40.11 -2.39 3.92
N ILE A 19 40.57 -1.13 4.01
CA ILE A 19 39.71 0.04 4.17
C ILE A 19 38.85 0.24 2.92
N ALA A 20 39.45 0.19 1.72
CA ALA A 20 38.72 0.32 0.47
C ALA A 20 37.64 -0.77 0.33
N LEU A 21 37.97 -2.02 0.66
CA LEU A 21 37.03 -3.13 0.65
C LEU A 21 35.87 -2.90 1.63
N ASN A 22 36.15 -2.44 2.85
CA ASN A 22 35.11 -2.12 3.84
C ASN A 22 34.18 -1.00 3.36
N ILE A 23 34.74 0.07 2.76
CA ILE A 23 33.95 1.18 2.19
C ILE A 23 33.09 0.68 1.03
N ILE A 24 33.60 -0.18 0.16
CA ILE A 24 32.83 -0.79 -0.94
C ILE A 24 31.70 -1.66 -0.36
N THR A 25 31.97 -2.48 0.65
CA THR A 25 30.93 -3.32 1.28
C THR A 25 29.87 -2.48 2.00
N LEU A 26 30.26 -1.39 2.66
CA LEU A 26 29.33 -0.48 3.35
C LEU A 26 28.48 0.28 2.34
N THR A 27 29.07 0.83 1.28
CA THR A 27 28.33 1.55 0.24
C THR A 27 27.39 0.63 -0.54
N THR A 28 27.82 -0.59 -0.87
CA THR A 28 26.96 -1.60 -1.50
C THR A 28 25.85 -2.09 -0.58
N LEU A 29 26.12 -2.32 0.71
CA LEU A 29 25.08 -2.64 1.69
C LEU A 29 24.11 -1.48 1.90
N TRP A 30 24.57 -0.23 1.87
CA TRP A 30 23.72 0.94 2.04
C TRP A 30 22.79 1.15 0.82
N ILE A 31 23.34 1.04 -0.40
CA ILE A 31 22.55 1.06 -1.65
C ILE A 31 21.60 -0.13 -1.72
N MET A 32 22.01 -1.32 -1.24
CA MET A 32 21.15 -2.50 -1.19
C MET A 32 20.09 -2.42 -0.08
N HIS A 33 20.36 -1.72 1.02
CA HIS A 33 19.38 -1.44 2.07
C HIS A 33 18.31 -0.43 1.59
N GLU A 34 18.74 0.63 0.88
CA GLU A 34 17.81 1.56 0.23
C GLU A 34 16.96 0.89 -0.86
N ARG A 35 17.54 -0.06 -1.62
CA ARG A 35 16.81 -0.84 -2.64
C ARG A 35 16.03 -2.04 -2.08
N GLY A 36 16.40 -2.51 -0.89
CA GLY A 36 15.85 -3.71 -0.24
C GLY A 36 14.59 -3.47 0.57
N ALA A 37 14.30 -2.21 0.91
CA ALA A 37 13.05 -1.82 1.58
C ALA A 37 11.80 -1.98 0.70
N GLU A 38 11.94 -2.12 -0.62
CA GLU A 38 10.80 -2.17 -1.56
C GLU A 38 10.17 -3.57 -1.76
N ARG A 39 10.76 -4.66 -1.23
CA ARG A 39 10.31 -6.03 -1.56
C ARG A 39 9.31 -6.68 -0.60
N ARG A 40 8.67 -5.93 0.31
CA ARG A 40 7.76 -6.52 1.31
C ARG A 40 6.29 -6.12 1.22
N ASN A 41 5.86 -5.38 0.21
CA ASN A 41 4.45 -5.03 0.03
C ASN A 41 3.96 -5.40 -1.37
N GLY A 42 3.37 -6.59 -1.50
CA GLY A 42 2.99 -7.25 -2.76
C GLY A 42 1.88 -6.58 -3.59
N ASN A 43 1.70 -5.26 -3.53
CA ASN A 43 0.76 -4.55 -4.40
C ASN A 43 1.13 -3.07 -4.69
N GLN A 44 2.22 -2.54 -4.09
CA GLN A 44 2.55 -1.10 -4.15
C GLN A 44 3.58 -0.68 -5.20
N PRO A 45 4.60 -1.50 -5.55
CA PRO A 45 5.48 -1.19 -6.68
C PRO A 45 4.67 -1.04 -7.98
N ALA A 46 3.61 -1.85 -8.12
CA ALA A 46 2.74 -1.88 -9.28
C ALA A 46 2.07 -0.53 -9.58
N LEU A 47 1.66 0.25 -8.57
CA LEU A 47 0.99 1.54 -8.81
C LEU A 47 1.97 2.62 -9.29
N VAL A 48 3.18 2.68 -8.71
CA VAL A 48 4.21 3.61 -9.18
C VAL A 48 4.64 3.26 -10.59
N ASP A 49 4.92 1.99 -10.86
CA ASP A 49 5.35 1.55 -12.19
C ASP A 49 4.24 1.75 -13.22
N PHE A 50 2.97 1.56 -12.85
CA PHE A 50 1.81 1.89 -13.68
C PHE A 50 1.77 3.39 -14.02
N LEU A 51 1.86 4.27 -13.02
CA LEU A 51 1.85 5.73 -13.24
C LEU A 51 3.04 6.20 -14.09
N VAL A 52 4.23 5.67 -13.85
CA VAL A 52 5.43 5.98 -14.64
C VAL A 52 5.22 5.59 -16.10
N THR A 53 4.64 4.41 -16.34
CA THR A 53 4.41 3.88 -17.69
C THR A 53 3.32 4.65 -18.43
N GLU A 54 2.14 4.82 -17.81
CA GLU A 54 0.99 5.46 -18.44
C GLU A 54 1.20 6.95 -18.71
N LEU A 55 1.88 7.64 -17.79
CA LEU A 55 2.16 9.07 -17.92
C LEU A 55 3.48 9.34 -18.66
N GLY A 56 4.29 8.30 -18.90
CA GLY A 56 5.63 8.45 -19.50
C GLY A 56 6.52 9.36 -18.65
N LEU A 57 6.57 9.12 -17.35
CA LEU A 57 7.36 9.93 -16.43
C LEU A 57 8.86 9.69 -16.66
N ASP A 58 9.65 10.76 -16.62
CA ASP A 58 11.10 10.65 -16.71
C ASP A 58 11.74 10.17 -15.39
N SER A 59 13.06 9.98 -15.41
CA SER A 59 13.82 9.48 -14.25
C SER A 59 13.81 10.41 -13.04
N VAL A 60 13.66 11.73 -13.24
CA VAL A 60 13.59 12.74 -12.18
C VAL A 60 12.18 12.74 -11.58
N GLN A 61 11.16 12.77 -12.43
CA GLN A 61 9.75 12.67 -12.04
C GLN A 61 9.47 11.37 -11.29
N LYS A 62 10.04 10.24 -11.72
CA LYS A 62 9.92 8.94 -11.01
C LYS A 62 10.48 9.01 -9.60
N LYS A 63 11.65 9.63 -9.39
CA LYS A 63 12.24 9.79 -8.05
C LYS A 63 11.35 10.66 -7.16
N GLN A 64 10.81 11.76 -7.69
CA GLN A 64 9.89 12.62 -6.97
C GLN A 64 8.58 11.90 -6.61
N LEU A 65 8.04 11.09 -7.52
CA LEU A 65 6.84 10.28 -7.27
C LEU A 65 7.06 9.26 -6.14
N ILE A 66 8.24 8.63 -6.07
CA ILE A 66 8.60 7.69 -5.00
C ILE A 66 8.61 8.39 -3.64
N VAL A 67 9.18 9.61 -3.56
CA VAL A 67 9.17 10.41 -2.32
C VAL A 67 7.73 10.74 -1.90
N LEU A 68 6.91 11.26 -2.82
CA LEU A 68 5.50 11.57 -2.54
C LEU A 68 4.71 10.35 -2.09
N ARG A 69 4.98 9.17 -2.67
CA ARG A 69 4.38 7.90 -2.25
C ARG A 69 4.72 7.58 -0.80
N ASP A 70 5.99 7.67 -0.43
CA ASP A 70 6.46 7.29 0.89
C ASP A 70 5.93 8.25 1.97
N GLU A 71 5.91 9.55 1.67
CA GLU A 71 5.26 10.57 2.52
C GLU A 71 3.76 10.27 2.71
N HIS A 72 3.04 10.03 1.61
CA HIS A 72 1.61 9.70 1.67
C HIS A 72 1.37 8.44 2.49
N ARG A 73 2.20 7.40 2.31
CA ARG A 73 2.11 6.16 3.07
C ARG A 73 2.30 6.40 4.57
N GLN A 74 3.30 7.19 4.95
CA GLN A 74 3.55 7.51 6.35
C GLN A 74 2.39 8.27 6.99
N GLN A 75 1.85 9.28 6.29
CA GLN A 75 0.71 10.07 6.76
C GLN A 75 -0.56 9.21 6.85
N MET A 76 -0.82 8.38 5.85
CA MET A 76 -1.95 7.44 5.83
C MET A 76 -1.87 6.43 6.98
N GLN A 77 -0.68 5.94 7.31
CA GLN A 77 -0.50 5.06 8.47
C GLN A 77 -0.83 5.77 9.79
N ALA A 78 -0.46 7.04 9.95
CA ALA A 78 -0.81 7.81 11.13
C ALA A 78 -2.33 8.00 11.26
N ILE A 79 -3.00 8.44 10.19
CA ILE A 79 -4.46 8.62 10.16
C ILE A 79 -5.19 7.32 10.50
N ARG A 80 -4.76 6.19 9.93
CA ARG A 80 -5.37 4.87 10.22
C ARG A 80 -5.23 4.47 11.68
N ARG A 81 -4.10 4.78 12.33
CA ARG A 81 -3.93 4.54 13.77
C ARG A 81 -4.92 5.38 14.57
N TYR A 82 -4.97 6.69 14.32
CA TYR A 82 -5.88 7.57 15.04
C TYR A 82 -7.36 7.24 14.80
N ASN A 83 -7.74 6.87 13.58
CA ASN A 83 -9.09 6.41 13.24
C ASN A 83 -9.47 5.16 14.07
N ARG A 84 -8.55 4.20 14.18
CA ARG A 84 -8.77 2.99 14.99
C ARG A 84 -8.91 3.34 16.48
N ASP A 85 -8.03 4.19 16.99
CA ASP A 85 -8.05 4.58 18.40
C ASP A 85 -9.34 5.36 18.73
N ALA A 86 -9.81 6.24 17.84
CA ALA A 86 -11.09 6.93 17.96
C ALA A 86 -12.29 5.98 17.89
N LYS A 87 -12.26 4.96 17.02
CA LYS A 87 -13.30 3.92 16.96
C LYS A 87 -13.31 3.07 18.22
N ASN A 88 -12.15 2.71 18.77
CA ASN A 88 -12.06 2.00 20.04
C ASN A 88 -12.68 2.83 21.17
N ALA A 89 -12.27 4.10 21.30
CA ALA A 89 -12.83 5.01 22.29
C ALA A 89 -14.35 5.21 22.14
N PHE A 90 -14.85 5.23 20.90
CA PHE A 90 -16.29 5.26 20.62
C PHE A 90 -17.01 4.02 21.15
N PHE A 91 -16.47 2.82 20.95
CA PHE A 91 -17.08 1.58 21.46
C PHE A 91 -16.87 1.37 22.96
N ASP A 92 -15.83 1.95 23.56
CA ASP A 92 -15.62 1.94 25.01
C ASP A 92 -16.73 2.68 25.78
N LEU A 93 -17.46 3.59 25.11
CA LEU A 93 -18.63 4.26 25.69
C LEU A 93 -19.76 3.29 26.08
N LEU A 94 -19.78 2.06 25.55
CA LEU A 94 -20.72 1.02 25.96
C LEU A 94 -20.58 0.62 27.44
N GLN A 95 -19.47 0.97 28.09
CA GLN A 95 -19.24 0.72 29.51
C GLN A 95 -19.83 1.80 30.42
N GLN A 96 -20.37 2.89 29.87
CA GLN A 96 -20.95 3.99 30.64
C GLN A 96 -22.45 3.76 30.85
N GLU A 97 -22.89 3.76 32.10
CA GLU A 97 -24.31 3.54 32.46
C GLU A 97 -25.21 4.72 32.06
N ASP A 98 -24.69 5.96 32.12
CA ASP A 98 -25.43 7.20 31.82
C ASP A 98 -24.77 8.00 30.68
N LEU A 99 -24.65 7.40 29.49
CA LEU A 99 -24.12 8.09 28.31
C LEU A 99 -25.16 9.04 27.71
N SER A 100 -24.81 10.32 27.52
CA SER A 100 -25.65 11.26 26.80
C SER A 100 -25.54 11.09 25.28
N ASP A 101 -26.65 11.31 24.55
CA ASP A 101 -26.67 11.32 23.08
C ASP A 101 -25.65 12.31 22.48
N THR A 102 -25.41 13.43 23.18
CA THR A 102 -24.41 14.43 22.79
C THR A 102 -22.98 13.88 22.85
N ALA A 103 -22.63 13.09 23.87
CA ALA A 103 -21.32 12.47 23.99
C ALA A 103 -21.14 11.35 22.96
N LEU A 104 -22.18 10.54 22.73
CA LEU A 104 -22.19 9.51 21.69
C LEU A 104 -21.97 10.10 20.30
N ALA A 105 -22.71 11.16 19.95
CA ALA A 105 -22.58 11.84 18.66
C ALA A 105 -21.20 12.50 18.48
N ALA A 106 -20.63 13.05 19.54
CA ALA A 106 -19.29 13.64 19.50
C ALA A 106 -18.20 12.59 19.19
N ALA A 107 -18.25 11.43 19.85
CA ALA A 107 -17.30 10.35 19.61
C ALA A 107 -17.46 9.74 18.21
N ALA A 108 -18.69 9.55 17.73
CA ALA A 108 -18.94 9.12 16.35
C ALA A 108 -18.36 10.11 15.32
N LYS A 109 -18.55 11.41 15.57
CA LYS A 109 -18.02 12.48 14.71
C LYS A 109 -16.49 12.49 14.69
N GLU A 110 -15.84 12.21 15.81
CA GLU A 110 -14.38 12.13 15.86
C GLU A 110 -13.84 10.96 15.01
N ALA A 111 -14.48 9.79 15.06
CA ALA A 111 -14.12 8.69 14.17
C ALA A 111 -14.31 9.06 12.68
N ALA A 112 -15.45 9.67 12.34
CA ALA A 112 -15.75 10.10 10.97
C ALA A 112 -14.78 11.19 10.45
N ARG A 113 -14.22 12.02 11.34
CA ARG A 113 -13.25 13.06 10.99
C ARG A 113 -12.01 12.47 10.31
N TYR A 114 -11.54 11.31 10.75
CA TYR A 114 -10.36 10.66 10.16
C TYR A 114 -10.65 10.02 8.79
N ASP A 115 -11.89 9.62 8.53
CA ASP A 115 -12.30 9.19 7.19
C ASP A 115 -12.24 10.38 6.22
N ALA A 116 -12.74 11.56 6.64
CA ALA A 116 -12.59 12.79 5.86
C ALA A 116 -11.12 13.21 5.68
N GLU A 117 -10.28 13.05 6.71
CA GLU A 117 -8.86 13.35 6.64
C GLU A 117 -8.13 12.44 5.63
N THR A 118 -8.54 11.17 5.54
CA THR A 118 -8.06 10.20 4.55
C THR A 118 -8.35 10.67 3.13
N ASP A 119 -9.58 11.13 2.87
CA ASP A 119 -9.99 11.63 1.55
C ASP A 119 -9.23 12.90 1.17
N MET A 120 -9.12 13.85 2.11
CA MET A 120 -8.37 15.08 1.91
C MET A 120 -6.88 14.82 1.63
N LEU A 121 -6.28 13.88 2.37
CA LEU A 121 -4.89 13.49 2.15
C LEU A 121 -4.71 12.84 0.78
N THR A 122 -5.63 11.96 0.38
CA THR A 122 -5.60 11.29 -0.93
C THR A 122 -5.74 12.29 -2.07
N PHE A 123 -6.65 13.25 -1.96
CA PHE A 123 -6.81 14.32 -2.93
C PHE A 123 -5.54 15.17 -3.07
N ARG A 124 -4.95 15.59 -1.95
CA ARG A 124 -3.70 16.38 -1.94
C ARG A 124 -2.54 15.59 -2.56
N HIS A 125 -2.44 14.30 -2.28
CA HIS A 125 -1.43 13.43 -2.89
C HIS A 125 -1.54 13.43 -4.42
N PHE A 126 -2.75 13.29 -4.95
CA PHE A 126 -2.97 13.37 -6.40
C PHE A 126 -2.72 14.75 -6.98
N GLN A 127 -3.01 15.81 -6.24
CA GLN A 127 -2.66 17.18 -6.64
C GLN A 127 -1.13 17.35 -6.76
N GLN A 128 -0.36 16.80 -5.82
CA GLN A 128 1.10 16.80 -5.88
C GLN A 128 1.63 16.01 -7.08
N ILE A 129 1.07 14.81 -7.35
CA ILE A 129 1.46 14.02 -8.53
C ILE A 129 1.13 14.79 -9.82
N ARG A 130 -0.06 15.41 -9.92
CA ARG A 130 -0.43 16.25 -11.08
C ARG A 130 0.54 17.41 -11.28
N ALA A 131 1.11 17.96 -10.20
CA ALA A 131 2.09 19.04 -10.27
C ALA A 131 3.44 18.59 -10.82
N LEU A 132 3.82 17.31 -10.69
CA LEU A 132 5.03 16.75 -11.30
C LEU A 132 4.91 16.62 -12.82
N CYS A 133 3.69 16.49 -13.34
CA CYS A 133 3.43 16.28 -14.76
C CYS A 133 3.65 17.55 -15.61
N THR A 134 4.14 17.38 -16.83
CA THR A 134 4.14 18.42 -17.87
C THR A 134 2.72 18.72 -18.36
N ALA A 135 2.54 19.79 -19.15
CA ALA A 135 1.24 20.14 -19.72
C ALA A 135 0.63 18.98 -20.53
N GLU A 136 1.43 18.27 -21.32
CA GLU A 136 1.00 17.12 -22.11
C GLU A 136 0.63 15.92 -21.22
N GLN A 137 1.44 15.65 -20.19
CA GLN A 137 1.18 14.56 -19.24
C GLN A 137 -0.07 14.80 -18.39
N LYS A 138 -0.41 16.07 -18.09
CA LYS A 138 -1.63 16.42 -17.34
C LYS A 138 -2.91 16.02 -18.08
N VAL A 139 -2.91 16.03 -19.42
CA VAL A 139 -4.05 15.56 -20.22
C VAL A 139 -4.27 14.06 -20.01
N LYS A 140 -3.19 13.27 -20.00
CA LYS A 140 -3.25 11.82 -19.71
C LYS A 140 -3.60 11.52 -18.25
N PHE A 141 -3.15 12.37 -17.32
CA PHE A 141 -3.42 12.20 -15.89
C PHE A 141 -4.91 12.12 -15.57
N GLU A 142 -5.75 12.88 -16.29
CA GLU A 142 -7.20 12.92 -16.04
C GLU A 142 -7.93 11.61 -16.38
N SER A 143 -7.44 10.83 -17.34
CA SER A 143 -7.97 9.50 -17.62
C SER A 143 -7.39 8.45 -16.65
N VAL A 144 -6.08 8.51 -16.40
CA VAL A 144 -5.35 7.56 -15.55
C VAL A 144 -5.85 7.60 -14.10
N ILE A 145 -6.16 8.79 -13.56
CA ILE A 145 -6.58 8.93 -12.17
C ILE A 145 -7.86 8.15 -11.84
N LYS A 146 -8.82 8.10 -12.77
CA LYS A 146 -10.07 7.36 -12.59
C LYS A 146 -9.82 5.86 -12.48
N GLN A 147 -8.85 5.35 -13.23
CA GLN A 147 -8.44 3.94 -13.15
C GLN A 147 -7.71 3.64 -11.85
N VAL A 148 -6.82 4.53 -11.41
CA VAL A 148 -6.12 4.40 -10.13
C VAL A 148 -7.09 4.37 -8.96
N LEU A 149 -8.08 5.26 -8.93
CA LEU A 149 -9.11 5.28 -7.88
C LEU A 149 -9.90 3.96 -7.82
N ARG A 150 -10.22 3.35 -8.97
CA ARG A 150 -10.87 2.03 -9.02
C ARG A 150 -9.97 0.91 -8.50
N MET A 151 -8.67 0.99 -8.75
CA MET A 151 -7.71 0.00 -8.26
C MET A 151 -7.46 0.10 -6.75
N MET A 152 -7.58 1.30 -6.18
CA MET A 152 -7.45 1.53 -4.74
C MET A 152 -8.75 1.28 -3.96
N ALA A 153 -9.89 1.18 -4.65
CA ALA A 153 -11.14 0.85 -4.02
C ALA A 153 -11.06 -0.54 -3.37
N PRO A 154 -11.72 -0.75 -2.20
CA PRO A 154 -11.84 -2.08 -1.63
C PRO A 154 -12.36 -3.07 -2.67
N PRO A 155 -11.85 -4.31 -2.70
CA PRO A 155 -12.39 -5.33 -3.59
C PRO A 155 -13.89 -5.46 -3.33
N PRO A 156 -14.71 -5.62 -4.39
CA PRO A 156 -16.14 -5.80 -4.20
C PRO A 156 -16.39 -7.00 -3.28
N PRO A 157 -17.35 -6.90 -2.34
CA PRO A 157 -17.69 -8.00 -1.46
C PRO A 157 -18.09 -9.22 -2.31
N GLY A 158 -17.39 -10.34 -2.16
CA GLY A 158 -17.75 -11.61 -2.83
C GLY A 158 -16.71 -12.24 -3.75
N ARG A 159 -15.49 -11.71 -3.89
CA ARG A 159 -14.39 -12.49 -4.50
C ARG A 159 -13.66 -13.29 -3.41
N PRO A 160 -13.67 -14.64 -3.43
CA PRO A 160 -12.84 -15.42 -2.54
C PRO A 160 -11.38 -15.05 -2.79
N GLN A 161 -10.76 -14.42 -1.80
CA GLN A 161 -9.33 -14.15 -1.80
C GLN A 161 -8.63 -15.49 -1.72
N GLY A 162 -7.83 -15.82 -2.74
CA GLY A 162 -7.21 -17.12 -2.94
C GLY A 162 -6.65 -17.71 -1.66
N GLY A 163 -7.30 -18.76 -1.16
CA GLY A 163 -6.66 -19.72 -0.28
C GLY A 163 -5.48 -20.39 -1.02
N PRO A 164 -4.51 -20.95 -0.29
CA PRO A 164 -3.45 -21.72 -0.91
C PRO A 164 -4.05 -22.82 -1.80
N PRO A 165 -3.40 -23.19 -2.91
CA PRO A 165 -3.90 -24.27 -3.76
C PRO A 165 -3.87 -25.55 -2.91
N SER A 166 -5.03 -25.96 -2.39
CA SER A 166 -5.21 -27.30 -1.88
C SER A 166 -5.04 -28.24 -3.07
N GLY A 167 -3.83 -28.74 -3.24
CA GLY A 167 -3.57 -29.93 -4.02
C GLY A 167 -4.36 -31.06 -3.38
N ARG A 168 -5.57 -31.30 -3.87
CA ARG A 168 -6.30 -32.53 -3.59
C ARG A 168 -6.77 -33.10 -4.91
N ASN A 169 -6.05 -34.14 -5.31
CA ASN A 169 -6.41 -35.07 -6.37
C ASN A 169 -7.88 -35.47 -6.24
N GLY A 170 -8.48 -35.70 -7.40
CA GLY A 170 -9.92 -35.78 -7.59
C GLY A 170 -10.65 -36.74 -6.67
N GLU A 171 -11.81 -36.26 -6.19
CA GLU A 171 -12.95 -37.05 -5.77
C GLU A 171 -14.18 -36.17 -6.07
N GLN A 172 -14.90 -36.55 -7.13
CA GLN A 172 -16.26 -36.06 -7.41
C GLN A 172 -17.11 -36.29 -6.15
N GLN A 173 -17.56 -35.20 -5.53
CA GLN A 173 -18.71 -35.25 -4.63
C GLN A 173 -19.91 -34.75 -5.42
N ASP A 174 -20.74 -35.71 -5.84
CA ASP A 174 -22.07 -35.48 -6.37
C ASP A 174 -22.89 -34.70 -5.34
N GLY A 175 -23.12 -33.41 -5.61
CA GLY A 175 -24.14 -32.64 -4.90
C GLY A 175 -25.55 -33.12 -5.28
N PRO A 176 -26.53 -33.05 -4.38
CA PRO A 176 -27.90 -33.43 -4.70
C PRO A 176 -28.47 -32.51 -5.80
N PRO A 177 -29.33 -33.02 -6.71
CA PRO A 177 -29.88 -32.24 -7.80
C PRO A 177 -30.71 -31.06 -7.26
N PRO A 178 -30.77 -29.92 -7.98
CA PRO A 178 -31.57 -28.77 -7.56
C PRO A 178 -33.05 -29.17 -7.51
N GLY A 179 -33.68 -28.99 -6.34
CA GLY A 179 -35.11 -29.14 -6.18
C GLY A 179 -35.87 -28.14 -7.06
N GLU A 180 -36.91 -28.64 -7.73
CA GLU A 180 -37.89 -27.82 -8.45
C GLU A 180 -38.65 -26.95 -7.44
N GLU A 181 -38.29 -25.67 -7.34
CA GLU A 181 -39.08 -24.66 -6.63
C GLU A 181 -39.69 -23.66 -7.62
N GLY A 182 -41.03 -23.71 -7.74
CA GLY A 182 -41.82 -22.49 -7.92
C GLY A 182 -42.55 -22.27 -9.25
N GLN A 183 -43.36 -23.22 -9.74
CA GLN A 183 -44.52 -22.84 -10.56
C GLN A 183 -45.57 -22.19 -9.65
N ALA A 184 -45.78 -20.88 -9.81
CA ALA A 184 -46.86 -20.16 -9.15
C ALA A 184 -48.24 -20.75 -9.53
N PRO A 185 -49.19 -20.87 -8.60
CA PRO A 185 -50.52 -21.36 -8.93
C PRO A 185 -51.26 -20.36 -9.84
N PRO A 186 -52.11 -20.84 -10.77
CA PRO A 186 -52.85 -19.95 -11.66
C PRO A 186 -53.91 -19.14 -10.90
N PRO A 187 -54.27 -17.94 -11.39
CA PRO A 187 -55.26 -17.08 -10.74
C PRO A 187 -56.67 -17.71 -10.77
N PRO A 188 -57.53 -17.37 -9.79
CA PRO A 188 -58.88 -17.91 -9.72
C PRO A 188 -59.72 -17.44 -10.91
N ARG A 189 -60.47 -18.36 -11.51
CA ARG A 189 -61.50 -18.05 -12.50
C ARG A 189 -62.70 -17.41 -11.80
N GLN A 190 -63.24 -16.35 -12.41
CA GLN A 190 -64.54 -15.77 -12.05
C GLN A 190 -65.66 -16.78 -12.28
#